data_AF-A0A1J3EXS4-F1
#
_entry.id   AF-A0A1J3EXS4-F1
#
_cell.length_a   1.000
_cell.length_b   1.000
_cell.length_c   1.000
_cell.angle_alpha   90.00
_cell.angle_beta   90.00
_cell.angle_gamma   90.00
#
_symmetry.space_group_name_H-M   'P 1'
#
loop_
_entity.id
_entity.type
_entity.pdbx_description
1 polymer ?
#
loop_
_entity_poly.entity_id
_entity_poly.type
_entity_poly.pdbx_seq_one_letter_code
_entity_poly.pdbx_strand_id
1 'polypeptide(L)'
;MGNSSSALSSSSSLPIDSAFDLPSPLPSWPSGGGFAKGRIDLGGLEVCQVTTFKKVWTVYEGGQDNLGATLFEPSSVPEGFSILGFYAQPNSRKLFGWTLVGKDLSGDSLRPPVDYLLLWSGKSKKVANNGGETGYFWQPVPPEGYNAVGLLVTTSAAKPPLDKIRCVRSDLTDQSESDAQIWETDGFSVSSSKPLNRGTKASGVSVGTFLANSSNPTLACLKNKKFDFSCMPSKLQIDALFQAYAPWIYFHKDEKYLPSSVDWFFSNGALLYKKGDEPNPVPIEPNGANLPQGESNDGLYWLDLPVASDARERVKGGDLQGMEVYLHVKPVFGGTFTDIAVWMFYPFNGPSRAKLKLGTIPLGKIGEHIGDWEHFTLRISNFSGKLHRMYLSQHSRGSWIDPSEIEFQGGGNKPVAYASLNGHAMYSKPGLVLQGKDNVGIRNDTGKSEKLIDTAVRFKVVSAEYMGGGEVEEPAWLNYLRHWGPKIDYGHEDEIRGVEKIMVGESLKNVFRSAIKGLPNEVFGEEGPTGPKLKRNWLGDED
;
A
#
# COMPACT_ATOMS: atom_id res chain seq x y z
N MET A 1 -34.92 52.02 -11.53
CA MET A 1 -34.21 51.37 -10.41
C MET A 1 -34.61 49.91 -10.40
N GLY A 2 -33.63 49.01 -10.42
CA GLY A 2 -33.82 47.57 -10.46
C GLY A 2 -32.46 46.94 -10.70
N ASN A 3 -31.67 46.88 -9.63
CA ASN A 3 -30.25 46.55 -9.62
C ASN A 3 -29.96 45.16 -10.19
N SER A 4 -28.89 45.13 -10.98
CA SER A 4 -28.07 43.95 -11.26
C SER A 4 -27.63 43.25 -9.98
N SER A 5 -27.75 41.94 -9.95
CA SER A 5 -26.87 41.08 -9.17
C SER A 5 -26.40 39.94 -10.08
N SER A 6 -25.32 40.21 -10.80
CA SER A 6 -24.48 39.17 -11.39
C SER A 6 -23.93 38.33 -10.25
N ALA A 7 -24.50 37.15 -10.03
CA ALA A 7 -23.86 36.13 -9.23
C ALA A 7 -22.58 35.72 -9.98
N LEU A 8 -21.45 36.32 -9.60
CA LEU A 8 -20.14 35.77 -9.85
C LEU A 8 -20.18 34.35 -9.28
N SER A 9 -20.24 33.34 -10.15
CA SER A 9 -20.03 31.96 -9.74
C SER A 9 -18.60 31.87 -9.21
N SER A 10 -18.43 31.94 -7.90
CA SER A 10 -17.19 31.57 -7.25
C SER A 10 -16.84 30.15 -7.73
N SER A 11 -15.74 29.99 -8.45
CA SER A 11 -15.21 28.67 -8.73
C SER A 11 -15.01 27.98 -7.37
N SER A 12 -15.66 26.85 -7.17
CA SER A 12 -15.45 26.04 -5.97
C SER A 12 -13.96 25.69 -5.91
N SER A 13 -13.28 26.07 -4.83
CA SER A 13 -11.88 25.69 -4.60
C SER A 13 -11.71 24.17 -4.74
N LEU A 14 -10.74 23.71 -5.52
CA LEU A 14 -10.46 22.29 -5.66
C LEU A 14 -9.68 21.79 -4.44
N PRO A 15 -9.81 20.50 -4.06
CA PRO A 15 -9.01 19.92 -2.98
C PRO A 15 -7.51 20.22 -3.10
N ILE A 16 -6.96 20.14 -4.32
CA ILE A 16 -5.55 20.40 -4.63
C ILE A 16 -5.06 21.81 -4.32
N ASP A 17 -5.96 22.78 -4.19
CA ASP A 17 -5.62 24.17 -3.84
C ASP A 17 -5.21 24.33 -2.37
N SER A 18 -5.38 23.28 -1.56
CA SER A 18 -4.97 23.22 -0.16
C SER A 18 -3.94 22.12 0.08
N ALA A 19 -2.93 22.39 0.90
CA ALA A 19 -1.98 21.38 1.36
C ALA A 19 -2.63 20.46 2.41
N PHE A 20 -2.17 19.21 2.46
CA PHE A 20 -2.47 18.30 3.56
C PHE A 20 -1.27 18.18 4.49
N ASP A 21 -1.54 18.33 5.79
CA ASP A 21 -0.61 17.99 6.85
C ASP A 21 -1.18 16.84 7.67
N LEU A 22 -0.28 16.04 8.25
CA LEU A 22 -0.68 15.03 9.22
C LEU A 22 -1.35 15.72 10.43
N PRO A 23 -2.29 15.05 11.12
CA PRO A 23 -3.05 15.67 12.20
C PRO A 23 -2.21 16.26 13.34
N SER A 24 -1.02 15.70 13.57
CA SER A 24 -0.04 16.17 14.55
C SER A 24 1.34 16.39 13.90
N PRO A 25 2.14 17.32 14.44
CA PRO A 25 3.54 17.46 14.04
C PRO A 25 4.31 16.15 14.17
N LEU A 26 5.37 16.00 13.37
CA LEU A 26 6.27 14.85 13.50
C LEU A 26 6.95 14.89 14.88
N PRO A 27 7.00 13.76 15.62
CA PRO A 27 7.75 13.70 16.86
C PRO A 27 9.26 13.80 16.57
N SER A 28 10.03 14.13 17.60
CA SER A 28 11.48 13.98 17.51
C SER A 28 11.85 12.51 17.56
N TRP A 29 12.49 12.00 16.51
CA TRP A 29 12.93 10.62 16.46
C TRP A 29 14.11 10.38 17.40
N PRO A 30 14.18 9.20 18.05
CA PRO A 30 15.38 8.80 18.79
C PRO A 30 16.65 8.93 17.92
N SER A 31 17.78 9.22 18.58
CA SER A 31 19.07 9.27 17.91
C SER A 31 19.41 7.91 17.28
N GLY A 32 19.97 7.93 16.08
CA GLY A 32 20.40 6.74 15.35
C GLY A 32 21.34 7.12 14.22
N GLY A 33 21.41 6.29 13.17
CA GLY A 33 22.23 6.52 11.99
C GLY A 33 21.72 7.64 11.06
N GLY A 34 21.65 7.35 9.76
CA GLY A 34 21.25 8.31 8.73
C GLY A 34 19.73 8.54 8.59
N PHE A 35 18.91 7.79 9.33
CA PHE A 35 17.46 7.96 9.30
C PHE A 35 17.01 9.35 9.76
N ALA A 36 16.05 9.93 9.03
CA ALA A 36 15.44 11.23 9.30
C ALA A 36 16.44 12.42 9.35
N LYS A 37 17.54 12.35 8.59
CA LYS A 37 18.55 13.44 8.49
C LYS A 37 18.30 14.41 7.33
N GLY A 38 17.23 14.22 6.55
CA GLY A 38 16.83 15.07 5.43
C GLY A 38 17.63 14.86 4.14
N ARG A 39 18.78 14.18 4.17
CA ARG A 39 19.66 13.95 3.02
C ARG A 39 20.13 12.50 2.98
N ILE A 40 20.25 11.94 1.77
CA ILE A 40 20.74 10.57 1.54
C ILE A 40 21.73 10.60 0.38
N ASP A 41 22.92 10.03 0.54
CA ASP A 41 23.89 9.84 -0.53
C ASP A 41 23.65 8.51 -1.25
N LEU A 42 23.40 8.57 -2.55
CA LEU A 42 23.17 7.42 -3.43
C LEU A 42 24.46 6.83 -4.02
N GLY A 43 25.64 7.31 -3.60
CA GLY A 43 26.95 6.90 -4.09
C GLY A 43 27.54 7.88 -5.10
N GLY A 44 27.57 9.17 -4.74
CA GLY A 44 28.08 10.28 -5.57
C GLY A 44 27.02 11.34 -5.91
N LEU A 45 25.75 11.04 -5.63
CA LEU A 45 24.61 11.93 -5.76
C LEU A 45 23.89 12.02 -4.42
N GLU A 46 23.99 13.16 -3.76
CA GLU A 46 23.20 13.44 -2.56
C GLU A 46 21.80 13.87 -2.98
N VAL A 47 20.77 13.26 -2.41
CA VAL A 47 19.37 13.63 -2.66
C VAL A 47 18.71 14.17 -1.41
N CYS A 48 17.76 15.08 -1.62
CA CYS A 48 16.91 15.67 -0.58
C CYS A 48 15.46 15.63 -1.05
N GLN A 49 14.54 15.33 -0.13
CA GLN A 49 13.11 15.34 -0.39
C GLN A 49 12.56 16.78 -0.25
N VAL A 50 11.89 17.29 -1.28
CA VAL A 50 11.20 18.58 -1.28
C VAL A 50 9.71 18.35 -1.35
N THR A 51 8.96 19.00 -0.46
CA THR A 51 7.50 18.90 -0.34
C THR A 51 6.78 20.23 -0.59
N THR A 52 7.52 21.26 -1.01
CA THR A 52 6.99 22.58 -1.34
C THR A 52 7.02 22.82 -2.83
N PHE A 53 5.98 23.47 -3.35
CA PHE A 53 5.75 23.58 -4.78
C PHE A 53 5.22 24.94 -5.19
N LYS A 54 5.58 25.36 -6.40
CA LYS A 54 4.93 26.44 -7.15
C LYS A 54 4.01 25.82 -8.19
N LYS A 55 2.73 26.18 -8.18
CA LYS A 55 1.77 25.79 -9.21
C LYS A 55 2.21 26.35 -10.56
N VAL A 56 2.23 25.51 -11.60
CA VAL A 56 2.63 25.90 -12.96
C VAL A 56 1.43 25.89 -13.90
N TRP A 57 0.69 24.79 -13.95
CA TRP A 57 -0.45 24.64 -14.85
C TRP A 57 -1.51 23.72 -14.23
N THR A 58 -2.78 24.03 -14.48
CA THR A 58 -3.92 23.23 -14.03
C THR A 58 -4.83 22.91 -15.21
N VAL A 59 -5.23 21.65 -15.31
CA VAL A 59 -6.32 21.21 -16.18
C VAL A 59 -7.51 20.81 -15.32
N TYR A 60 -8.74 21.15 -15.75
CA TYR A 60 -9.95 21.06 -14.94
C TYR A 60 -10.92 19.97 -15.43
N GLU A 61 -10.45 19.10 -16.31
CA GLU A 61 -11.19 18.01 -16.92
C GLU A 61 -10.28 16.82 -17.22
N GLY A 62 -10.89 15.64 -17.41
CA GLY A 62 -10.16 14.38 -17.54
C GLY A 62 -9.64 13.88 -16.19
N GLY A 63 -9.02 12.70 -16.20
CA GLY A 63 -8.47 12.07 -14.99
C GLY A 63 -9.53 11.68 -13.96
N GLN A 64 -9.09 11.50 -12.71
CA GLN A 64 -9.92 11.06 -11.60
C GLN A 64 -11.06 12.06 -11.33
N ASP A 65 -12.28 11.53 -11.16
CA ASP A 65 -13.52 12.29 -10.90
C ASP A 65 -13.82 13.38 -11.95
N ASN A 66 -13.16 13.34 -13.11
CA ASN A 66 -13.21 14.37 -14.15
C ASN A 66 -12.87 15.79 -13.63
N LEU A 67 -12.03 15.86 -12.59
CA LEU A 67 -11.56 17.11 -11.99
C LEU A 67 -10.23 17.60 -12.57
N GLY A 68 -9.57 16.80 -13.40
CA GLY A 68 -8.27 17.10 -14.00
C GLY A 68 -7.11 16.94 -13.02
N ALA A 69 -6.00 17.60 -13.32
CA ALA A 69 -4.75 17.52 -12.56
C ALA A 69 -4.04 18.87 -12.50
N THR A 70 -3.17 19.02 -11.51
CA THR A 70 -2.32 20.20 -11.34
C THR A 70 -0.86 19.79 -11.38
N LEU A 71 -0.06 20.60 -12.07
CA LEU A 71 1.37 20.40 -12.27
C LEU A 71 2.17 21.50 -11.60
N PHE A 72 3.29 21.09 -11.04
CA PHE A 72 4.01 21.84 -10.01
C PHE A 72 5.51 21.80 -10.26
N GLU A 73 6.14 22.96 -10.10
CA GLU A 73 7.58 23.07 -10.00
C GLU A 73 7.98 22.96 -8.52
N PRO A 74 8.97 22.12 -8.15
CA PRO A 74 9.52 22.11 -6.80
C PRO A 74 10.06 23.49 -6.41
N SER A 75 9.68 23.97 -5.22
CA SER A 75 10.14 25.25 -4.67
C SER A 75 10.98 25.03 -3.41
N SER A 76 11.68 26.07 -2.94
CA SER A 76 12.56 26.00 -1.76
C SER A 76 13.67 24.94 -1.88
N VAL A 77 14.22 24.79 -3.09
CA VAL A 77 15.33 23.87 -3.36
C VAL A 77 16.56 24.32 -2.54
N PRO A 78 17.17 23.43 -1.73
CA PRO A 78 18.33 23.78 -0.92
C PRO A 78 19.52 24.26 -1.77
N GLU A 79 20.36 25.12 -1.20
CA GLU A 79 21.56 25.60 -1.89
C GLU A 79 22.45 24.45 -2.36
N GLY A 80 22.90 24.53 -3.62
CA GLY A 80 23.71 23.50 -4.28
C GLY A 80 22.92 22.30 -4.81
N PHE A 81 21.60 22.22 -4.58
CA PHE A 81 20.75 21.19 -5.16
C PHE A 81 20.11 21.67 -6.47
N SER A 82 19.84 20.71 -7.36
CA SER A 82 19.20 20.91 -8.65
C SER A 82 17.91 20.13 -8.75
N ILE A 83 16.93 20.70 -9.47
CA ILE A 83 15.66 20.02 -9.78
C ILE A 83 15.93 18.87 -10.75
N LEU A 84 15.32 17.71 -10.49
CA LEU A 84 15.41 16.52 -11.34
C LEU A 84 14.15 16.28 -12.17
N GLY A 85 13.04 16.92 -11.80
CA GLY A 85 11.76 16.85 -12.50
C GLY A 85 10.65 17.58 -11.75
N PHE A 86 9.49 17.72 -12.39
CA PHE A 86 8.31 18.37 -11.84
C PHE A 86 7.37 17.34 -11.19
N TYR A 87 6.43 17.85 -10.40
CA TYR A 87 5.41 17.07 -9.72
C TYR A 87 4.03 17.24 -10.37
N ALA A 88 3.20 16.20 -10.34
CA ALA A 88 1.82 16.25 -10.79
C ALA A 88 0.91 15.46 -9.84
N GLN A 89 -0.30 15.94 -9.63
CA GLN A 89 -1.30 15.30 -8.77
C GLN A 89 -2.72 15.51 -9.33
N PRO A 90 -3.63 14.53 -9.19
CA PRO A 90 -5.06 14.73 -9.46
C PRO A 90 -5.65 15.85 -8.60
N ASN A 91 -6.58 16.60 -9.18
CA ASN A 91 -7.24 17.73 -8.51
C ASN A 91 -8.21 17.30 -7.40
N SER A 92 -8.62 16.03 -7.40
CA SER A 92 -9.54 15.41 -6.44
C SER A 92 -8.97 15.30 -5.02
N ARG A 93 -7.68 15.57 -4.82
CA ARG A 93 -6.99 15.35 -3.54
C ARG A 93 -6.21 16.58 -3.10
N LYS A 94 -6.11 16.79 -1.78
CA LYS A 94 -5.26 17.84 -1.19
C LYS A 94 -3.79 17.61 -1.54
N LEU A 95 -3.04 18.69 -1.72
CA LEU A 95 -1.62 18.60 -2.10
C LEU A 95 -0.82 17.92 -0.99
N PHE A 96 -0.26 16.74 -1.30
CA PHE A 96 0.59 15.95 -0.40
C PHE A 96 1.81 15.39 -1.15
N GLY A 97 2.26 16.11 -2.16
CA GLY A 97 3.34 15.70 -3.05
C GLY A 97 4.73 15.79 -2.44
N TRP A 98 5.67 15.13 -3.11
CA TRP A 98 7.10 15.25 -2.85
C TRP A 98 7.88 14.96 -4.13
N THR A 99 9.09 15.52 -4.23
CA THR A 99 10.07 15.19 -5.29
C THR A 99 11.46 15.10 -4.68
N LEU A 100 12.37 14.36 -5.31
CA LEU A 100 13.79 14.45 -4.99
C LEU A 100 14.46 15.53 -5.83
N VAL A 101 15.31 16.30 -5.17
CA VAL A 101 16.31 17.17 -5.78
C VAL A 101 17.70 16.59 -5.53
N GLY A 102 18.64 16.81 -6.43
CA GLY A 102 19.96 16.19 -6.39
C GLY A 102 21.10 17.20 -6.28
N LYS A 103 22.16 16.85 -5.55
CA LYS A 103 23.42 17.58 -5.47
C LYS A 103 24.56 16.67 -5.91
N ASP A 104 25.36 17.16 -6.83
CA ASP A 104 26.54 16.44 -7.33
C ASP A 104 27.66 16.48 -6.29
N LEU A 105 28.06 15.31 -5.79
CA LEU A 105 29.21 15.17 -4.89
C LEU A 105 30.48 14.73 -5.62
N SER A 106 30.34 14.14 -6.79
CA SER A 106 31.43 13.59 -7.61
C SER A 106 32.02 14.56 -8.62
N GLY A 107 31.31 15.65 -8.94
CA GLY A 107 31.67 16.63 -9.97
C GLY A 107 31.18 16.28 -11.38
N ASP A 108 30.57 15.11 -11.56
CA ASP A 108 30.02 14.62 -12.82
C ASP A 108 28.73 13.78 -12.66
N SER A 109 28.08 13.77 -11.50
CA SER A 109 26.81 13.03 -11.32
C SER A 109 25.64 13.72 -12.00
N LEU A 110 25.70 15.05 -12.21
CA LEU A 110 24.64 15.85 -12.80
C LEU A 110 25.13 16.70 -13.96
N ARG A 111 24.36 16.74 -15.05
CA ARG A 111 24.60 17.63 -16.19
C ARG A 111 23.31 18.31 -16.65
N PRO A 112 23.37 19.53 -17.20
CA PRO A 112 22.21 20.09 -17.89
C PRO A 112 21.85 19.20 -19.10
N PRO A 113 20.56 19.11 -19.47
CA PRO A 113 20.17 18.57 -20.76
C PRO A 113 20.80 19.37 -21.91
N VAL A 114 20.91 18.74 -23.08
CA VAL A 114 21.40 19.39 -24.31
C VAL A 114 20.28 20.05 -25.11
N ASP A 115 19.05 19.58 -24.94
CA ASP A 115 17.83 20.13 -25.55
C ASP A 115 16.57 19.65 -24.82
N TYR A 116 15.39 20.08 -25.28
CA TYR A 116 14.09 19.57 -24.86
C TYR A 116 13.22 19.15 -26.06
N LEU A 117 12.56 18.01 -25.92
CA LEU A 117 11.50 17.52 -26.81
C LEU A 117 10.14 17.95 -26.29
N LEU A 118 9.28 18.50 -27.14
CA LEU A 118 7.88 18.75 -26.80
C LEU A 118 7.10 17.44 -26.91
N LEU A 119 6.58 16.94 -25.79
CA LEU A 119 5.78 15.71 -25.75
C LEU A 119 4.30 15.97 -26.04
N TRP A 120 3.78 17.07 -25.52
CA TRP A 120 2.38 17.44 -25.65
C TRP A 120 2.18 18.92 -25.33
N SER A 121 1.17 19.53 -25.96
CA SER A 121 0.66 20.84 -25.55
C SER A 121 -0.84 20.95 -25.73
N GLY A 122 -1.51 21.66 -24.83
CA GLY A 122 -2.95 21.89 -24.95
C GLY A 122 -3.52 22.77 -23.85
N LYS A 123 -4.79 23.13 -24.04
CA LYS A 123 -5.54 24.02 -23.13
C LYS A 123 -6.62 23.24 -22.40
N SER A 124 -6.96 23.69 -21.20
CA SER A 124 -8.18 23.24 -20.56
C SER A 124 -9.40 23.73 -21.36
N LYS A 125 -10.31 22.82 -21.67
CA LYS A 125 -11.60 23.07 -22.32
C LYS A 125 -12.53 23.87 -21.39
N LYS A 126 -12.33 23.82 -20.07
CA LYS A 126 -13.00 24.68 -19.07
C LYS A 126 -12.28 26.02 -18.93
N VAL A 127 -12.24 26.79 -20.03
CA VAL A 127 -11.48 28.05 -20.20
C VAL A 127 -11.76 29.08 -19.10
N ALA A 128 -12.97 29.09 -18.53
CA ALA A 128 -13.38 30.01 -17.47
C ALA A 128 -12.49 29.93 -16.20
N ASN A 129 -11.80 28.82 -15.97
CA ASN A 129 -11.03 28.59 -14.74
C ASN A 129 -9.51 28.77 -14.90
N ASN A 130 -8.98 28.87 -16.13
CA ASN A 130 -7.53 28.92 -16.38
C ASN A 130 -7.08 30.08 -17.29
N GLY A 131 -7.95 31.07 -17.56
CA GLY A 131 -7.61 32.22 -18.41
C GLY A 131 -7.19 31.88 -19.85
N GLY A 132 -7.40 30.64 -20.31
CA GLY A 132 -6.96 30.15 -21.62
C GLY A 132 -5.49 29.75 -21.72
N GLU A 133 -4.78 29.54 -20.60
CA GLU A 133 -3.38 29.09 -20.58
C GLU A 133 -3.19 27.70 -21.19
N THR A 134 -2.15 27.57 -22.03
CA THR A 134 -1.72 26.30 -22.63
C THR A 134 -0.63 25.67 -21.76
N GLY A 135 -0.77 24.41 -21.39
CA GLY A 135 0.31 23.63 -20.78
C GLY A 135 1.19 23.01 -21.85
N TYR A 136 2.51 23.03 -21.67
CA TYR A 136 3.50 22.40 -22.55
C TYR A 136 4.34 21.42 -21.75
N PHE A 137 4.34 20.15 -22.15
CA PHE A 137 5.10 19.08 -21.51
C PHE A 137 6.41 18.85 -22.25
N TRP A 138 7.52 18.98 -21.53
CA TRP A 138 8.86 18.90 -22.10
C TRP A 138 9.62 17.73 -21.52
N GLN A 139 10.20 16.92 -22.41
CA GLN A 139 11.15 15.89 -22.08
C GLN A 139 12.58 16.41 -22.27
N PRO A 140 13.45 16.32 -21.26
CA PRO A 140 14.86 16.67 -21.39
C PRO A 140 15.59 15.66 -22.28
N VAL A 141 16.43 16.16 -23.18
CA VAL A 141 17.38 15.34 -23.95
C VAL A 141 18.67 15.27 -23.16
N PRO A 142 19.02 14.12 -22.55
CA PRO A 142 20.24 14.01 -21.76
C PRO A 142 21.49 14.02 -22.67
N PRO A 143 22.64 14.52 -22.19
CA PRO A 143 23.92 14.30 -22.85
C PRO A 143 24.31 12.80 -22.82
N GLU A 144 25.27 12.42 -23.65
CA GLU A 144 25.81 11.05 -23.69
C GLU A 144 26.31 10.60 -22.30
N GLY A 145 25.92 9.40 -21.87
CA GLY A 145 26.26 8.86 -20.54
C GLY A 145 25.37 9.35 -19.39
N TYR A 146 24.27 10.05 -19.69
CA TYR A 146 23.30 10.52 -18.71
C TYR A 146 21.87 10.12 -19.13
N ASN A 147 20.96 10.11 -18.16
CA ASN A 147 19.55 9.84 -18.34
C ASN A 147 18.70 10.95 -17.71
N ALA A 148 17.54 11.24 -18.30
CA ALA A 148 16.52 12.07 -17.68
C ALA A 148 15.67 11.23 -16.72
N VAL A 149 15.34 11.78 -15.55
CA VAL A 149 14.56 11.10 -14.49
C VAL A 149 13.23 11.79 -14.16
N GLY A 150 12.88 12.81 -14.95
CA GLY A 150 11.65 13.57 -14.77
C GLY A 150 11.35 14.47 -15.96
N LEU A 151 10.08 14.83 -16.08
CA LEU A 151 9.58 15.81 -17.05
C LEU A 151 9.47 17.19 -16.40
N LEU A 152 9.29 18.22 -17.22
CA LEU A 152 8.93 19.55 -16.76
C LEU A 152 7.79 20.12 -17.60
N VAL A 153 7.06 21.08 -17.02
CA VAL A 153 5.92 21.72 -17.68
C VAL A 153 6.08 23.24 -17.67
N THR A 154 5.61 23.90 -18.73
CA THR A 154 5.58 25.37 -18.83
C THR A 154 4.23 25.85 -19.34
N THR A 155 3.98 27.15 -19.20
CA THR A 155 2.85 27.86 -19.83
C THR A 155 3.24 28.66 -21.07
N SER A 156 4.48 28.49 -21.54
CA SER A 156 5.03 29.13 -22.74
C SER A 156 5.49 28.08 -23.73
N ALA A 157 5.24 28.34 -25.02
CA ALA A 157 5.69 27.51 -26.13
C ALA A 157 7.22 27.55 -26.36
N ALA A 158 7.91 28.51 -25.76
CA ALA A 158 9.37 28.59 -25.84
C ALA A 158 10.01 27.42 -25.09
N LYS A 159 11.10 26.89 -25.65
CA LYS A 159 11.89 25.86 -24.98
C LYS A 159 12.34 26.34 -23.59
N PRO A 160 12.27 25.49 -22.57
CA PRO A 160 12.76 25.83 -21.24
C PRO A 160 14.28 26.10 -21.24
N PRO A 161 14.81 26.88 -20.29
CA PRO A 161 16.24 27.01 -20.07
C PRO A 161 16.91 25.65 -19.76
N LEU A 162 18.11 25.41 -20.28
CA LEU A 162 18.85 24.17 -20.05
C LEU A 162 19.31 24.01 -18.59
N ASP A 163 19.40 25.10 -17.83
CA ASP A 163 19.75 25.06 -16.42
C ASP A 163 18.57 24.72 -15.49
N LYS A 164 17.34 24.66 -16.03
CA LYS A 164 16.09 24.46 -15.26
C LYS A 164 16.04 23.15 -14.49
N ILE A 165 16.58 22.08 -15.07
CA ILE A 165 16.70 20.77 -14.42
C ILE A 165 18.06 20.12 -14.72
N ARG A 166 18.35 18.97 -14.11
CA ARG A 166 19.55 18.17 -14.42
C ARG A 166 19.21 16.75 -14.83
N CYS A 167 19.99 16.24 -15.78
CA CYS A 167 20.10 14.82 -16.12
C CYS A 167 21.14 14.15 -15.21
N VAL A 168 20.97 12.85 -14.99
CA VAL A 168 21.72 12.07 -14.00
C VAL A 168 22.62 11.08 -14.72
N ARG A 169 23.87 10.91 -14.26
CA ARG A 169 24.81 9.96 -14.87
C ARG A 169 24.21 8.55 -14.89
N SER A 170 24.35 7.82 -16.00
CA SER A 170 23.57 6.61 -16.25
C SER A 170 23.77 5.50 -15.20
N ASP A 171 24.94 5.42 -14.55
CA ASP A 171 25.22 4.42 -13.51
C ASP A 171 24.48 4.67 -12.19
N LEU A 172 23.98 5.89 -11.97
CA LEU A 172 23.14 6.34 -10.86
C LEU A 172 21.64 6.28 -11.20
N THR A 173 21.27 5.60 -12.28
CA THR A 173 19.88 5.45 -12.72
C THR A 173 19.51 3.99 -12.93
N ASP A 174 18.21 3.72 -12.90
CA ASP A 174 17.63 2.38 -13.13
C ASP A 174 16.31 2.51 -13.92
N GLN A 175 15.75 1.40 -14.39
CA GLN A 175 14.51 1.39 -15.16
C GLN A 175 13.32 1.82 -14.29
N SER A 176 12.39 2.57 -14.90
CA SER A 176 11.13 2.98 -14.27
C SER A 176 9.92 2.49 -15.06
N GLU A 177 8.77 2.45 -14.38
CA GLU A 177 7.48 2.19 -14.98
C GLU A 177 6.40 3.14 -14.43
N SER A 178 5.27 3.21 -15.13
CA SER A 178 4.09 3.93 -14.68
C SER A 178 3.47 3.24 -13.46
N ASP A 179 3.00 4.05 -12.50
CA ASP A 179 2.29 3.58 -11.31
C ASP A 179 0.79 3.93 -11.38
N ALA A 180 0.35 5.00 -10.73
CA ALA A 180 -1.04 5.45 -10.77
C ALA A 180 -1.26 6.48 -11.90
N GLN A 181 -2.34 6.32 -12.66
CA GLN A 181 -2.75 7.30 -13.65
C GLN A 181 -3.18 8.61 -12.95
N ILE A 182 -2.56 9.72 -13.34
CA ILE A 182 -2.84 11.05 -12.79
C ILE A 182 -3.85 11.77 -13.67
N TRP A 183 -3.64 11.73 -14.98
CA TRP A 183 -4.45 12.47 -15.95
C TRP A 183 -4.36 11.85 -17.34
N GLU A 184 -5.42 12.01 -18.13
CA GLU A 184 -5.47 11.52 -19.51
C GLU A 184 -6.39 12.44 -20.33
N THR A 185 -5.98 12.72 -21.57
CA THR A 185 -6.79 13.41 -22.58
C THR A 185 -6.37 12.98 -23.98
N ASP A 186 -7.33 12.76 -24.88
CA ASP A 186 -7.11 12.65 -26.34
C ASP A 186 -5.85 11.82 -26.73
N GLY A 187 -5.63 10.67 -26.10
CA GLY A 187 -4.50 9.75 -26.34
C GLY A 187 -3.18 10.07 -25.63
N PHE A 188 -3.10 11.18 -24.89
CA PHE A 188 -1.99 11.53 -24.01
C PHE A 188 -2.34 11.21 -22.56
N SER A 189 -1.46 10.48 -21.88
CA SER A 189 -1.65 10.14 -20.47
C SER A 189 -0.42 10.44 -19.62
N VAL A 190 -0.68 10.86 -18.39
CA VAL A 190 0.29 11.20 -17.36
C VAL A 190 0.07 10.28 -16.17
N SER A 191 1.12 9.64 -15.69
CA SER A 191 1.08 8.72 -14.55
C SER A 191 2.23 9.03 -13.59
N SER A 192 2.07 8.73 -12.31
CA SER A 192 3.21 8.76 -11.38
C SER A 192 4.24 7.69 -11.77
N SER A 193 5.50 7.88 -11.37
CA SER A 193 6.59 6.94 -11.68
C SER A 193 7.00 6.09 -10.46
N LYS A 194 7.39 4.84 -10.73
CA LYS A 194 8.06 3.97 -9.75
C LYS A 194 9.21 3.21 -10.39
N PRO A 195 10.23 2.77 -9.62
CA PRO A 195 11.25 1.85 -10.12
C PRO A 195 10.62 0.55 -10.63
N LEU A 196 11.10 -0.01 -11.74
CA LEU A 196 10.60 -1.28 -12.29
C LEU A 196 10.94 -2.45 -11.37
N ASN A 197 12.20 -2.55 -10.96
CA ASN A 197 12.66 -3.55 -10.01
C ASN A 197 12.44 -3.04 -8.58
N ARG A 198 11.68 -3.78 -7.77
CA ARG A 198 11.31 -3.42 -6.39
C ARG A 198 11.46 -4.61 -5.45
N GLY A 199 11.37 -4.35 -4.15
CA GLY A 199 11.60 -5.33 -3.09
C GLY A 199 12.87 -5.05 -2.30
N THR A 200 13.14 -5.88 -1.30
CA THR A 200 14.16 -5.61 -0.27
C THR A 200 15.59 -5.56 -0.78
N LYS A 201 15.84 -6.13 -1.97
CA LYS A 201 17.15 -6.18 -2.62
C LYS A 201 17.28 -5.21 -3.81
N ALA A 202 16.24 -4.43 -4.10
CA ALA A 202 16.23 -3.54 -5.26
C ALA A 202 16.80 -2.16 -4.93
N SER A 203 17.74 -1.69 -5.75
CA SER A 203 18.43 -0.41 -5.57
C SER A 203 17.71 0.79 -6.20
N GLY A 204 16.65 0.58 -6.99
CA GLY A 204 15.94 1.65 -7.68
C GLY A 204 15.24 2.60 -6.69
N VAL A 205 15.34 3.90 -6.92
CA VAL A 205 14.85 4.98 -6.05
C VAL A 205 13.81 5.81 -6.80
N SER A 206 12.61 5.94 -6.22
CA SER A 206 11.57 6.81 -6.78
C SER A 206 11.95 8.29 -6.61
N VAL A 207 11.74 9.08 -7.66
CA VAL A 207 12.06 10.52 -7.68
C VAL A 207 10.86 11.38 -7.29
N GLY A 208 9.66 10.78 -7.18
CA GLY A 208 8.40 11.50 -6.96
C GLY A 208 7.92 12.31 -8.16
N THR A 209 8.41 12.00 -9.37
CA THR A 209 8.04 12.66 -10.63
C THR A 209 6.94 11.88 -11.37
N PHE A 210 6.56 12.35 -12.55
CA PHE A 210 5.58 11.69 -13.41
C PHE A 210 6.18 11.31 -14.77
N LEU A 211 5.55 10.32 -15.42
CA LEU A 211 5.81 9.87 -16.79
C LEU A 211 4.67 10.31 -17.71
N ALA A 212 4.98 10.44 -19.00
CA ALA A 212 3.97 10.53 -20.05
C ALA A 212 4.08 9.31 -20.99
N ASN A 213 2.95 8.81 -21.51
CA ASN A 213 2.94 7.65 -22.42
C ASN A 213 3.70 7.89 -23.74
N SER A 214 3.85 9.15 -24.16
CA SER A 214 4.63 9.55 -25.35
C SER A 214 6.12 9.76 -25.08
N SER A 215 6.60 9.52 -23.85
CA SER A 215 8.02 9.73 -23.51
C SER A 215 8.89 8.75 -24.27
N ASN A 216 9.89 9.25 -25.00
CA ASN A 216 10.82 8.44 -25.77
C ASN A 216 12.22 9.09 -25.80
N PRO A 217 13.26 8.45 -25.22
CA PRO A 217 13.22 7.18 -24.50
C PRO A 217 12.43 7.28 -23.19
N THR A 218 12.02 6.14 -22.64
CA THR A 218 11.39 6.07 -21.31
C THR A 218 12.31 6.69 -20.26
N LEU A 219 11.75 7.52 -19.37
CA LEU A 219 12.53 8.12 -18.29
C LEU A 219 13.03 7.06 -17.30
N ALA A 220 14.22 7.30 -16.75
CA ALA A 220 14.79 6.45 -15.72
C ALA A 220 14.30 6.86 -14.33
N CYS A 221 14.43 5.97 -13.35
CA CYS A 221 14.44 6.34 -11.93
C CYS A 221 15.89 6.47 -11.43
N LEU A 222 16.07 6.90 -10.19
CA LEU A 222 17.40 6.96 -9.58
C LEU A 222 17.84 5.56 -9.11
N LYS A 223 19.13 5.38 -8.83
CA LYS A 223 19.69 4.15 -8.28
C LYS A 223 20.56 4.46 -7.06
N ASN A 224 20.27 3.84 -5.93
CA ASN A 224 21.16 3.85 -4.78
C ASN A 224 22.30 2.85 -5.01
N LYS A 225 23.47 3.34 -5.46
CA LYS A 225 24.68 2.52 -5.63
C LYS A 225 25.33 2.15 -4.31
N LYS A 226 25.18 2.99 -3.28
CA LYS A 226 25.75 2.77 -1.96
C LYS A 226 25.09 1.58 -1.28
N PHE A 227 23.75 1.56 -1.32
CA PHE A 227 22.86 0.49 -0.84
C PHE A 227 23.32 -0.18 0.46
N ASP A 228 23.83 0.63 1.40
CA ASP A 228 24.44 0.20 2.67
C ASP A 228 23.44 0.27 3.83
N PHE A 229 22.18 0.57 3.53
CA PHE A 229 21.08 0.75 4.50
C PHE A 229 21.35 1.78 5.60
N SER A 230 22.33 2.68 5.42
CA SER A 230 22.71 3.66 6.44
C SER A 230 21.61 4.67 6.80
N CYS A 231 20.61 4.84 5.93
CA CYS A 231 19.44 5.69 6.14
C CYS A 231 18.21 4.93 6.70
N MET A 232 18.29 3.62 6.93
CA MET A 232 17.21 2.86 7.54
C MET A 232 17.08 3.14 9.05
N PRO A 233 15.89 3.02 9.64
CA PRO A 233 15.69 3.26 11.07
C PRO A 233 16.36 2.19 11.94
N SER A 234 16.90 2.59 13.10
CA SER A 234 17.33 1.68 14.17
C SER A 234 16.14 1.06 14.91
N LYS A 235 16.35 0.06 15.77
CA LYS A 235 15.29 -0.57 16.57
C LYS A 235 14.50 0.44 17.41
N LEU A 236 15.18 1.34 18.11
CA LEU A 236 14.54 2.42 18.87
C LEU A 236 13.71 3.35 17.99
N GLN A 237 14.16 3.61 16.76
CA GLN A 237 13.42 4.42 15.81
C GLN A 237 12.22 3.67 15.24
N ILE A 238 12.30 2.35 15.00
CA ILE A 238 11.14 1.51 14.64
C ILE A 238 10.07 1.60 15.73
N ASP A 239 10.45 1.42 17.00
CA ASP A 239 9.51 1.50 18.11
C ASP A 239 8.82 2.86 18.16
N ALA A 240 9.58 3.95 18.02
CA ALA A 240 9.03 5.31 17.99
C ALA A 240 8.13 5.57 16.77
N LEU A 241 8.51 5.08 15.58
CA LEU A 241 7.70 5.18 14.36
C LEU A 241 6.39 4.43 14.52
N PHE A 242 6.43 3.21 15.04
CA PHE A 242 5.23 2.42 15.22
C PHE A 242 4.34 3.03 16.30
N GLN A 243 4.88 3.55 17.41
CA GLN A 243 4.08 4.30 18.37
C GLN A 243 3.37 5.53 17.76
N ALA A 244 4.03 6.22 16.81
CA ALA A 244 3.47 7.39 16.15
C ALA A 244 2.38 7.06 15.10
N TYR A 245 2.51 5.92 14.42
CA TYR A 245 1.72 5.58 13.23
C TYR A 245 0.96 4.26 13.29
N ALA A 246 1.04 3.51 14.39
CA ALA A 246 0.32 2.26 14.60
C ALA A 246 -1.18 2.49 14.41
N PRO A 247 -1.82 1.81 13.43
CA PRO A 247 -3.21 2.05 13.13
C PRO A 247 -4.15 1.57 14.24
N TRP A 248 -5.30 2.24 14.31
CA TRP A 248 -6.47 1.69 14.99
C TRP A 248 -7.27 0.85 14.01
N ILE A 249 -7.64 -0.37 14.41
CA ILE A 249 -8.46 -1.25 13.58
C ILE A 249 -9.86 -1.35 14.19
N TYR A 250 -10.88 -1.01 13.40
CA TYR A 250 -12.26 -1.26 13.74
C TYR A 250 -12.74 -2.59 13.17
N PHE A 251 -13.44 -3.34 14.00
CA PHE A 251 -14.16 -4.54 13.61
C PHE A 251 -15.65 -4.23 13.48
N HIS A 252 -16.30 -4.92 12.55
CA HIS A 252 -17.75 -4.85 12.42
C HIS A 252 -18.43 -5.29 13.72
N LYS A 253 -19.54 -4.65 14.10
CA LYS A 253 -20.26 -4.94 15.37
C LYS A 253 -20.64 -6.41 15.52
N ASP A 254 -20.93 -7.08 14.40
CA ASP A 254 -21.36 -8.48 14.34
C ASP A 254 -20.18 -9.46 14.21
N GLU A 255 -18.93 -8.97 14.23
CA GLU A 255 -17.74 -9.82 14.12
C GLU A 255 -17.65 -10.78 15.30
N LYS A 256 -17.45 -12.06 15.01
CA LYS A 256 -17.35 -13.13 16.01
C LYS A 256 -15.95 -13.71 16.09
N TYR A 257 -15.18 -13.59 15.02
CA TYR A 257 -13.86 -14.17 14.86
C TYR A 257 -12.86 -13.03 14.92
N LEU A 258 -12.22 -12.86 16.07
CA LEU A 258 -11.31 -11.77 16.36
C LEU A 258 -9.86 -12.27 16.23
N PRO A 259 -8.88 -11.36 16.06
CA PRO A 259 -7.48 -11.76 16.03
C PRO A 259 -7.01 -12.28 17.40
N SER A 260 -5.85 -12.92 17.42
CA SER A 260 -5.12 -13.31 18.63
C SER A 260 -3.62 -13.23 18.39
N SER A 261 -2.81 -13.41 19.43
CA SER A 261 -1.39 -13.72 19.22
C SER A 261 -1.21 -15.19 18.83
N VAL A 262 -0.16 -15.48 18.07
CA VAL A 262 0.22 -16.85 17.71
C VAL A 262 0.48 -17.70 18.96
N ASP A 263 1.18 -17.13 19.95
CA ASP A 263 1.49 -17.81 21.20
C ASP A 263 0.21 -18.18 21.99
N TRP A 264 -0.81 -17.31 21.97
CA TRP A 264 -2.12 -17.62 22.54
C TRP A 264 -2.78 -18.76 21.80
N PHE A 265 -2.78 -18.75 20.47
CA PHE A 265 -3.38 -19.81 19.66
C PHE A 265 -2.76 -21.18 19.97
N PHE A 266 -1.42 -21.26 20.02
CA PHE A 266 -0.71 -22.49 20.36
C PHE A 266 -0.99 -22.94 21.80
N SER A 267 -0.93 -22.00 22.76
CA SER A 267 -1.19 -22.29 24.17
C SER A 267 -2.64 -22.70 24.47
N ASN A 268 -3.56 -22.47 23.53
CA ASN A 268 -4.97 -22.81 23.67
C ASN A 268 -5.37 -24.09 22.93
N GLY A 269 -4.40 -24.96 22.62
CA GLY A 269 -4.64 -26.33 22.16
C GLY A 269 -4.65 -26.50 20.65
N ALA A 270 -4.02 -25.57 19.91
CA ALA A 270 -3.76 -25.79 18.49
C ALA A 270 -2.87 -27.03 18.29
N LEU A 271 -3.10 -27.72 17.18
CA LEU A 271 -2.53 -29.03 16.89
C LEU A 271 -1.80 -29.02 15.57
N LEU A 272 -0.64 -29.70 15.53
CA LEU A 272 0.09 -30.01 14.31
C LEU A 272 -0.34 -31.39 13.80
N TYR A 273 -0.83 -31.42 12.57
CA TYR A 273 -1.19 -32.63 11.86
C TYR A 273 -0.13 -32.99 10.84
N LYS A 274 -0.04 -34.30 10.55
CA LYS A 274 0.88 -34.86 9.56
C LYS A 274 0.11 -35.81 8.63
N LYS A 275 0.35 -35.65 7.33
CA LYS A 275 -0.20 -36.51 6.28
C LYS A 275 0.20 -37.97 6.50
N GLY A 276 -0.77 -38.87 6.54
CA GLY A 276 -0.57 -40.29 6.80
C GLY A 276 -0.44 -40.66 8.29
N ASP A 277 -0.61 -39.70 9.20
CA ASP A 277 -0.66 -39.90 10.65
C ASP A 277 -1.74 -39.00 11.31
N GLU A 278 -2.83 -38.75 10.58
CA GLU A 278 -3.91 -37.84 10.99
C GLU A 278 -4.59 -38.19 12.32
N PRO A 279 -4.74 -39.48 12.72
CA PRO A 279 -5.31 -39.83 14.02
C PRO A 279 -4.46 -39.41 15.23
N ASN A 280 -3.18 -39.05 15.04
CA ASN A 280 -2.23 -38.75 16.10
C ASN A 280 -1.65 -37.32 15.99
N PRO A 281 -2.47 -36.26 16.07
CA PRO A 281 -1.97 -34.89 16.04
C PRO A 281 -1.17 -34.54 17.30
N VAL A 282 -0.18 -33.66 17.15
CA VAL A 282 0.73 -33.28 18.24
C VAL A 282 0.42 -31.86 18.72
N PRO A 283 0.36 -31.59 20.04
CA PRO A 283 0.26 -30.24 20.57
C PRO A 283 1.41 -29.35 20.11
N ILE A 284 1.11 -28.12 19.71
CA ILE A 284 2.12 -27.13 19.33
C ILE A 284 2.69 -26.49 20.59
N GLU A 285 4.02 -26.36 20.67
CA GLU A 285 4.66 -25.62 21.77
C GLU A 285 4.30 -24.13 21.69
N PRO A 286 4.23 -23.40 22.82
CA PRO A 286 3.76 -22.01 22.84
C PRO A 286 4.48 -21.05 21.87
N ASN A 287 5.75 -21.29 21.56
CA ASN A 287 6.54 -20.48 20.62
C ASN A 287 6.67 -21.12 19.22
N GLY A 288 6.04 -22.28 19.00
CA GLY A 288 6.13 -23.07 17.78
C GLY A 288 7.48 -23.77 17.57
N ALA A 289 8.30 -23.99 18.59
CA ALA A 289 9.63 -24.59 18.45
C ALA A 289 9.60 -26.05 17.94
N ASN A 290 8.51 -26.77 18.16
CA ASN A 290 8.32 -28.14 17.64
C ASN A 290 7.70 -28.18 16.23
N LEU A 291 7.46 -27.03 15.59
CA LEU A 291 7.01 -26.97 14.20
C LEU A 291 8.17 -27.31 13.26
N PRO A 292 7.91 -28.00 12.13
CA PRO A 292 8.91 -28.17 11.06
C PRO A 292 9.49 -26.81 10.63
N GLN A 293 10.82 -26.69 10.71
CA GLN A 293 11.55 -25.45 10.43
C GLN A 293 12.16 -25.47 9.04
N GLY A 294 12.06 -24.34 8.32
CA GLY A 294 12.67 -24.18 6.99
C GLY A 294 12.02 -25.07 5.94
N GLU A 295 12.50 -25.00 4.69
CA GLU A 295 11.97 -25.70 3.50
C GLU A 295 10.73 -25.09 2.84
N SER A 296 10.55 -25.33 1.54
CA SER A 296 9.34 -24.99 0.80
C SER A 296 8.14 -25.83 1.25
N ASN A 297 6.93 -25.35 1.02
CA ASN A 297 5.73 -26.12 1.34
C ASN A 297 5.70 -27.49 0.62
N ASP A 298 5.78 -28.58 1.38
CA ASP A 298 5.78 -29.97 0.89
C ASP A 298 4.40 -30.65 0.97
N GLY A 299 3.40 -29.96 1.54
CA GLY A 299 2.05 -30.49 1.74
C GLY A 299 1.93 -31.63 2.75
N LEU A 300 2.95 -31.85 3.61
CA LEU A 300 2.95 -32.94 4.61
C LEU A 300 2.37 -32.53 5.96
N TYR A 301 2.36 -31.24 6.29
CA TYR A 301 1.93 -30.75 7.61
C TYR A 301 0.91 -29.61 7.48
N TRP A 302 -0.02 -29.56 8.43
CA TRP A 302 -0.94 -28.44 8.60
C TRP A 302 -1.28 -28.23 10.09
N LEU A 303 -1.76 -27.04 10.43
CA LEU A 303 -2.29 -26.74 11.76
C LEU A 303 -3.82 -26.88 11.77
N ASP A 304 -4.40 -27.23 12.91
CA ASP A 304 -5.85 -27.18 13.15
C ASP A 304 -6.15 -26.72 14.58
N LEU A 305 -7.41 -26.39 14.82
CA LEU A 305 -7.97 -26.05 16.11
C LEU A 305 -8.02 -27.28 17.05
N PRO A 306 -8.23 -27.07 18.36
CA PRO A 306 -8.45 -28.15 19.31
C PRO A 306 -9.59 -29.11 18.89
N VAL A 307 -9.48 -30.38 19.30
CA VAL A 307 -10.49 -31.42 19.01
C VAL A 307 -11.78 -31.21 19.81
N ALA A 308 -11.67 -30.80 21.08
CA ALA A 308 -12.83 -30.59 21.94
C ALA A 308 -13.70 -29.42 21.43
N SER A 309 -15.01 -29.63 21.27
CA SER A 309 -15.90 -28.68 20.57
C SER A 309 -15.99 -27.32 21.25
N ASP A 310 -16.02 -27.30 22.59
CA ASP A 310 -16.02 -26.08 23.39
C ASP A 310 -14.71 -25.29 23.24
N ALA A 311 -13.57 -25.99 23.29
CA ALA A 311 -12.26 -25.39 23.05
C ALA A 311 -12.14 -24.89 21.60
N ARG A 312 -12.64 -25.65 20.62
CA ARG A 312 -12.63 -25.28 19.20
C ARG A 312 -13.38 -23.97 18.97
N GLU A 313 -14.62 -23.86 19.44
CA GLU A 313 -15.43 -22.65 19.26
C GLU A 313 -14.86 -21.45 20.03
N ARG A 314 -14.28 -21.68 21.21
CA ARG A 314 -13.57 -20.63 21.96
C ARG A 314 -12.35 -20.12 21.20
N VAL A 315 -11.52 -21.01 20.65
CA VAL A 315 -10.30 -20.62 19.91
C VAL A 315 -10.64 -19.90 18.61
N LYS A 316 -11.69 -20.31 17.90
CA LYS A 316 -12.20 -19.56 16.73
C LYS A 316 -12.56 -18.11 17.06
N GLY A 317 -13.06 -17.85 18.27
CA GLY A 317 -13.42 -16.50 18.71
C GLY A 317 -12.24 -15.54 18.85
N GLY A 318 -11.00 -16.06 18.97
CA GLY A 318 -9.79 -15.28 19.16
C GLY A 318 -9.66 -14.68 20.56
N ASP A 319 -8.67 -13.78 20.71
CA ASP A 319 -8.39 -13.06 21.95
C ASP A 319 -7.96 -11.63 21.62
N LEU A 320 -8.96 -10.75 21.51
CA LEU A 320 -8.73 -9.35 21.19
C LEU A 320 -7.91 -8.61 22.25
N GLN A 321 -7.98 -9.02 23.52
CA GLN A 321 -7.27 -8.35 24.61
C GLN A 321 -5.79 -8.73 24.66
N GLY A 322 -5.48 -10.00 24.39
CA GLY A 322 -4.13 -10.56 24.34
C GLY A 322 -3.50 -10.57 22.95
N MET A 323 -4.17 -10.01 21.93
CA MET A 323 -3.66 -9.97 20.57
C MET A 323 -2.32 -9.20 20.48
N GLU A 324 -1.50 -9.59 19.52
CA GLU A 324 -0.22 -8.97 19.22
C GLU A 324 -0.08 -8.85 17.70
N VAL A 325 0.50 -7.75 17.23
CA VAL A 325 0.84 -7.59 15.80
C VAL A 325 2.33 -7.80 15.55
N TYR A 326 2.67 -8.35 14.40
CA TYR A 326 4.05 -8.74 14.06
C TYR A 326 4.60 -7.85 12.96
N LEU A 327 5.69 -7.13 13.26
CA LEU A 327 6.27 -6.14 12.35
C LEU A 327 7.39 -6.78 11.53
N HIS A 328 7.25 -6.70 10.21
CA HIS A 328 8.33 -6.91 9.25
C HIS A 328 8.75 -5.55 8.68
N VAL A 329 9.95 -5.11 9.01
CA VAL A 329 10.51 -3.81 8.61
C VAL A 329 11.48 -4.01 7.46
N LYS A 330 11.13 -3.49 6.28
CA LYS A 330 11.88 -3.75 5.05
C LYS A 330 12.27 -2.47 4.30
N PRO A 331 13.47 -2.41 3.70
CA PRO A 331 13.86 -1.32 2.82
C PRO A 331 13.04 -1.38 1.53
N VAL A 332 12.59 -0.22 1.07
CA VAL A 332 11.93 -0.08 -0.24
C VAL A 332 12.48 1.17 -0.96
N PHE A 333 12.36 1.17 -2.29
CA PHE A 333 12.90 2.23 -3.15
C PHE A 333 14.37 2.55 -2.87
N GLY A 334 15.25 1.55 -2.96
CA GLY A 334 16.68 1.73 -2.73
C GLY A 334 17.03 2.05 -1.28
N GLY A 335 16.13 1.75 -0.33
CA GLY A 335 16.29 2.11 1.09
C GLY A 335 15.97 3.59 1.40
N THR A 336 15.44 4.36 0.44
CA THR A 336 15.00 5.75 0.72
C THR A 336 13.65 5.82 1.43
N PHE A 337 12.94 4.69 1.48
CA PHE A 337 11.72 4.50 2.24
C PHE A 337 11.82 3.20 3.04
N THR A 338 11.07 3.17 4.13
CA THR A 338 10.88 1.97 4.96
C THR A 338 9.42 1.55 4.88
N ASP A 339 9.18 0.29 4.57
CA ASP A 339 7.87 -0.34 4.76
C ASP A 339 7.87 -1.08 6.09
N ILE A 340 6.87 -0.80 6.92
CA ILE A 340 6.54 -1.60 8.11
C ILE A 340 5.29 -2.40 7.74
N ALA A 341 5.48 -3.65 7.30
CA ALA A 341 4.39 -4.59 7.08
C ALA A 341 3.97 -5.18 8.43
N VAL A 342 2.69 -5.04 8.76
CA VAL A 342 2.13 -5.38 10.07
C VAL A 342 1.17 -6.54 9.90
N TRP A 343 1.57 -7.70 10.43
CA TRP A 343 0.82 -8.94 10.30
C TRP A 343 -0.07 -9.16 11.51
N MET A 344 -1.30 -9.57 11.24
CA MET A 344 -2.33 -9.92 12.23
C MET A 344 -2.76 -11.36 12.00
N PHE A 345 -2.79 -12.14 13.09
CA PHE A 345 -3.19 -13.54 13.04
C PHE A 345 -4.62 -13.72 13.52
N TYR A 346 -5.42 -14.44 12.75
CA TYR A 346 -6.77 -14.86 13.11
C TYR A 346 -6.81 -16.38 13.23
N PRO A 347 -7.18 -16.94 14.39
CA PRO A 347 -7.36 -18.38 14.51
C PRO A 347 -8.37 -18.95 13.51
N PHE A 348 -9.34 -18.14 13.10
CA PHE A 348 -10.38 -18.53 12.16
C PHE A 348 -10.89 -17.33 11.36
N ASN A 349 -11.03 -17.53 10.06
CA ASN A 349 -11.76 -16.66 9.14
C ASN A 349 -13.16 -17.24 8.92
N GLY A 350 -14.18 -16.39 9.01
CA GLY A 350 -15.57 -16.81 8.97
C GLY A 350 -16.12 -17.03 7.55
N PRO A 351 -17.37 -17.53 7.44
CA PRO A 351 -17.98 -17.79 6.15
C PRO A 351 -18.34 -16.51 5.40
N SER A 352 -18.17 -16.56 4.08
CA SER A 352 -18.50 -15.48 3.15
C SER A 352 -20.01 -15.24 3.03
N ARG A 353 -20.35 -14.02 2.63
CA ARG A 353 -21.73 -13.60 2.33
C ARG A 353 -21.76 -12.99 0.94
N ALA A 354 -22.81 -13.23 0.17
CA ALA A 354 -22.98 -12.62 -1.14
C ALA A 354 -24.19 -11.68 -1.18
N LYS A 355 -24.09 -10.63 -2.01
CA LYS A 355 -25.21 -9.80 -2.42
C LYS A 355 -25.76 -10.33 -3.74
N LEU A 356 -27.07 -10.48 -3.82
CA LEU A 356 -27.79 -10.81 -5.05
C LEU A 356 -28.84 -9.74 -5.30
N LYS A 357 -28.48 -8.70 -6.06
CA LYS A 357 -29.31 -7.52 -6.32
C LYS A 357 -29.75 -6.84 -5.02
N LEU A 358 -30.97 -7.11 -4.55
CA LEU A 358 -31.55 -6.50 -3.35
C LEU A 358 -31.38 -7.36 -2.08
N GLY A 359 -31.01 -8.63 -2.22
CA GLY A 359 -30.87 -9.57 -1.11
C GLY A 359 -29.42 -9.81 -0.68
N THR A 360 -29.23 -10.22 0.57
CA THR A 360 -27.97 -10.78 1.05
C THR A 360 -28.19 -12.23 1.45
N ILE A 361 -27.29 -13.10 1.03
CA ILE A 361 -27.34 -14.53 1.30
C ILE A 361 -26.05 -14.99 2.01
N PRO A 362 -26.15 -15.85 3.04
CA PRO A 362 -24.99 -16.57 3.55
C PRO A 362 -24.53 -17.60 2.52
N LEU A 363 -23.23 -17.84 2.42
CA LEU A 363 -22.65 -18.85 1.52
C LEU A 363 -22.34 -20.18 2.23
N GLY A 364 -23.06 -20.49 3.31
CA GLY A 364 -22.79 -21.68 4.11
C GLY A 364 -21.40 -21.59 4.73
N LYS A 365 -20.53 -22.53 4.42
CA LYS A 365 -19.14 -22.57 4.88
C LYS A 365 -18.13 -21.97 3.88
N ILE A 366 -18.56 -21.58 2.70
CA ILE A 366 -17.67 -21.06 1.66
C ILE A 366 -16.88 -19.86 2.19
N GLY A 367 -15.56 -19.88 2.01
CA GLY A 367 -14.62 -18.85 2.43
C GLY A 367 -14.14 -18.95 3.88
N GLU A 368 -14.73 -19.81 4.72
CA GLU A 368 -14.17 -20.04 6.06
C GLU A 368 -12.82 -20.75 5.96
N HIS A 369 -11.92 -20.53 6.92
CA HIS A 369 -10.67 -21.29 7.02
C HIS A 369 -10.00 -21.04 8.37
N ILE A 370 -9.09 -21.94 8.75
CA ILE A 370 -8.35 -21.88 10.02
C ILE A 370 -6.99 -21.26 9.78
N GLY A 371 -6.55 -20.44 10.74
CA GLY A 371 -5.21 -19.87 10.77
C GLY A 371 -4.95 -18.88 9.63
N ASP A 372 -5.68 -17.78 9.64
CA ASP A 372 -5.58 -16.73 8.63
C ASP A 372 -4.60 -15.62 9.01
N TRP A 373 -4.01 -15.03 7.98
CA TRP A 373 -3.00 -13.98 8.08
C TRP A 373 -3.41 -12.78 7.23
N GLU A 374 -3.74 -11.70 7.91
CA GLU A 374 -4.03 -10.40 7.30
C GLU A 374 -2.90 -9.42 7.58
N HIS A 375 -2.74 -8.43 6.68
CA HIS A 375 -1.74 -7.39 6.89
C HIS A 375 -2.14 -6.02 6.36
N PHE A 376 -1.43 -5.02 6.85
CA PHE A 376 -1.35 -3.69 6.24
C PHE A 376 0.10 -3.23 6.28
N THR A 377 0.46 -2.26 5.44
CA THR A 377 1.85 -1.78 5.36
C THR A 377 1.90 -0.27 5.48
N LEU A 378 2.74 0.24 6.38
CA LEU A 378 3.02 1.68 6.51
C LEU A 378 4.27 2.00 5.69
N ARG A 379 4.16 2.91 4.71
CA ARG A 379 5.33 3.42 3.96
C ARG A 379 5.80 4.75 4.53
N ILE A 380 7.04 4.77 4.99
CA ILE A 380 7.65 5.89 5.73
C ILE A 380 8.86 6.41 4.96
N SER A 381 8.99 7.73 4.84
CA SER A 381 10.16 8.35 4.21
C SER A 381 11.36 8.31 5.15
N ASN A 382 12.50 7.80 4.69
CA ASN A 382 13.72 7.78 5.49
C ASN A 382 14.41 9.15 5.55
N PHE A 383 13.94 10.15 4.80
CA PHE A 383 14.41 11.53 4.89
C PHE A 383 13.91 12.24 6.14
N SER A 384 12.69 11.92 6.60
CA SER A 384 11.99 12.69 7.65
C SER A 384 11.28 11.84 8.69
N GLY A 385 11.06 10.55 8.43
CA GLY A 385 10.16 9.69 9.20
C GLY A 385 8.67 9.95 8.94
N LYS A 386 8.30 10.79 7.96
CA LYS A 386 6.90 11.07 7.63
C LYS A 386 6.20 9.86 7.01
N LEU A 387 4.99 9.55 7.46
CA LEU A 387 4.09 8.58 6.82
C LEU A 387 3.66 9.10 5.43
N HIS A 388 3.92 8.31 4.40
CA HIS A 388 3.62 8.67 3.01
C HIS A 388 2.37 8.01 2.45
N ARG A 389 2.11 6.76 2.82
CA ARG A 389 0.92 6.00 2.41
C ARG A 389 0.76 4.75 3.26
N MET A 390 -0.46 4.23 3.31
CA MET A 390 -0.79 2.98 3.97
C MET A 390 -1.36 2.00 2.94
N TYR A 391 -0.80 0.81 2.86
CA TYR A 391 -1.36 -0.29 2.09
C TYR A 391 -2.34 -1.05 2.97
N LEU A 392 -3.52 -1.34 2.43
CA LEU A 392 -4.53 -2.17 3.07
C LEU A 392 -4.74 -3.43 2.24
N SER A 393 -4.41 -4.59 2.81
CA SER A 393 -4.61 -5.89 2.16
C SER A 393 -6.11 -6.14 1.97
N GLN A 394 -6.51 -6.46 0.74
CA GLN A 394 -7.87 -6.89 0.41
C GLN A 394 -7.79 -8.19 -0.39
N HIS A 395 -8.92 -8.86 -0.58
CA HIS A 395 -8.95 -10.10 -1.35
C HIS A 395 -8.38 -9.91 -2.77
N SER A 396 -7.54 -10.87 -3.20
CA SER A 396 -6.79 -10.89 -4.46
C SER A 396 -5.68 -9.82 -4.60
N ARG A 397 -5.96 -8.55 -4.26
CA ARG A 397 -5.00 -7.42 -4.26
C ARG A 397 -5.42 -6.40 -3.21
N GLY A 398 -4.48 -5.62 -2.68
CA GLY A 398 -4.77 -4.53 -1.76
C GLY A 398 -4.83 -3.16 -2.43
N SER A 399 -4.72 -2.11 -1.62
CA SER A 399 -4.72 -0.73 -2.12
C SER A 399 -3.83 0.17 -1.28
N TRP A 400 -2.98 0.94 -1.95
CA TRP A 400 -2.26 2.06 -1.35
C TRP A 400 -3.20 3.26 -1.20
N ILE A 401 -3.32 3.76 0.02
CA ILE A 401 -4.14 4.93 0.35
C ILE A 401 -3.24 6.06 0.83
N ASP A 402 -3.48 7.26 0.30
CA ASP A 402 -2.75 8.46 0.71
C ASP A 402 -3.26 8.97 2.06
N PRO A 403 -2.39 9.52 2.93
CA PRO A 403 -2.79 10.06 4.23
C PRO A 403 -3.91 11.08 4.16
N SER A 404 -4.02 11.86 3.08
CA SER A 404 -5.12 12.82 2.91
C SER A 404 -6.51 12.18 2.76
N GLU A 405 -6.57 10.87 2.51
CA GLU A 405 -7.79 10.09 2.28
C GLU A 405 -8.04 9.06 3.39
N ILE A 406 -7.20 9.03 4.44
CA ILE A 406 -7.30 8.13 5.59
C ILE A 406 -7.83 8.90 6.80
N GLU A 407 -8.68 8.25 7.59
CA GLU A 407 -9.09 8.77 8.89
C GLU A 407 -7.98 8.57 9.94
N PHE A 408 -7.83 9.53 10.84
CA PHE A 408 -6.89 9.45 11.96
C PHE A 408 -7.62 9.49 13.30
N GLN A 409 -7.07 8.79 14.30
CA GLN A 409 -7.66 8.62 15.62
C GLN A 409 -6.72 9.03 16.75
N GLY A 410 -7.31 9.45 17.88
CA GLY A 410 -6.59 9.71 19.12
C GLY A 410 -5.86 11.05 19.17
N GLY A 411 -6.17 11.97 18.25
CA GLY A 411 -5.53 13.29 18.17
C GLY A 411 -4.08 13.26 17.68
N GLY A 412 -3.53 12.08 17.37
CA GLY A 412 -2.18 11.88 16.85
C GLY A 412 -2.17 11.47 15.38
N ASN A 413 -1.02 10.94 14.93
CA ASN A 413 -0.81 10.50 13.55
C ASN A 413 -1.15 9.02 13.33
N LYS A 414 -2.02 8.44 14.17
CA LYS A 414 -2.45 7.04 14.05
C LYS A 414 -3.59 6.91 13.05
N PRO A 415 -3.37 6.30 11.87
CA PRO A 415 -4.43 6.10 10.88
C PRO A 415 -5.45 5.05 11.37
N VAL A 416 -6.57 4.97 10.67
CA VAL A 416 -7.65 4.03 10.94
C VAL A 416 -7.83 3.09 9.75
N ALA A 417 -8.02 1.80 10.04
CA ALA A 417 -8.47 0.82 9.06
C ALA A 417 -9.68 0.02 9.60
N TYR A 418 -10.40 -0.60 8.68
CA TYR A 418 -11.62 -1.32 8.96
C TYR A 418 -11.52 -2.75 8.41
N ALA A 419 -11.59 -3.73 9.30
CA ALA A 419 -11.63 -5.14 8.93
C ALA A 419 -13.04 -5.52 8.48
N SER A 420 -13.17 -6.24 7.37
CA SER A 420 -14.45 -6.75 6.89
C SER A 420 -14.98 -7.85 7.80
N LEU A 421 -16.30 -7.90 7.93
CA LEU A 421 -17.01 -8.92 8.69
C LEU A 421 -16.70 -10.32 8.13
N ASN A 422 -16.29 -11.22 9.01
CA ASN A 422 -15.89 -12.61 8.76
C ASN A 422 -14.61 -12.78 7.94
N GLY A 423 -14.41 -11.97 6.89
CA GLY A 423 -13.34 -12.11 5.90
C GLY A 423 -12.08 -11.29 6.16
N HIS A 424 -12.12 -10.38 7.13
CA HIS A 424 -11.03 -9.56 7.69
C HIS A 424 -10.18 -8.71 6.72
N ALA A 425 -10.48 -8.71 5.42
CA ALA A 425 -9.93 -7.77 4.44
C ALA A 425 -10.04 -6.31 4.95
N MET A 426 -8.98 -5.54 4.73
CA MET A 426 -8.80 -4.21 5.32
C MET A 426 -9.19 -3.09 4.34
N TYR A 427 -9.97 -2.13 4.84
CA TYR A 427 -10.45 -0.99 4.07
C TYR A 427 -10.23 0.33 4.81
N SER A 428 -10.13 1.44 4.05
CA SER A 428 -9.88 2.78 4.62
C SER A 428 -11.15 3.49 5.09
N LYS A 429 -12.33 2.95 4.75
CA LYS A 429 -13.63 3.53 5.06
C LYS A 429 -14.61 2.45 5.51
N PRO A 430 -15.54 2.77 6.42
CA PRO A 430 -16.63 1.87 6.79
C PRO A 430 -17.65 1.78 5.64
N GLY A 431 -18.40 0.68 5.59
CA GLY A 431 -19.44 0.43 4.59
C GLY A 431 -19.26 -0.90 3.86
N LEU A 432 -20.04 -1.09 2.80
CA LEU A 432 -19.99 -2.28 1.97
C LEU A 432 -19.04 -2.07 0.80
N VAL A 433 -18.02 -2.90 0.70
CA VAL A 433 -17.27 -3.12 -0.54
C VAL A 433 -17.76 -4.42 -1.18
N LEU A 434 -18.20 -4.35 -2.43
CA LEU A 434 -18.72 -5.51 -3.15
C LEU A 434 -17.66 -6.03 -4.13
N GLN A 435 -17.21 -7.26 -3.95
CA GLN A 435 -16.36 -7.96 -4.90
C GLN A 435 -17.23 -8.65 -5.95
N GLY A 436 -17.55 -7.90 -7.01
CA GLY A 436 -18.38 -8.36 -8.11
C GLY A 436 -18.90 -7.20 -8.97
N LYS A 437 -19.92 -7.44 -9.79
CA LYS A 437 -20.48 -6.47 -10.75
C LYS A 437 -22.01 -6.45 -10.66
N ASP A 438 -22.63 -5.37 -11.13
CA ASP A 438 -24.09 -5.27 -11.26
C ASP A 438 -24.88 -5.56 -9.96
N ASN A 439 -24.37 -5.09 -8.81
CA ASN A 439 -24.91 -5.38 -7.47
C ASN A 439 -24.95 -6.87 -7.09
N VAL A 440 -24.05 -7.66 -7.66
CA VAL A 440 -23.90 -9.09 -7.42
C VAL A 440 -22.43 -9.40 -7.11
N GLY A 441 -22.14 -10.03 -5.96
CA GLY A 441 -20.77 -10.33 -5.54
C GLY A 441 -20.60 -10.67 -4.06
N ILE A 442 -19.38 -10.99 -3.65
CA ILE A 442 -19.03 -11.19 -2.22
C ILE A 442 -19.07 -9.84 -1.51
N ARG A 443 -19.63 -9.87 -0.30
CA ARG A 443 -19.75 -8.69 0.55
C ARG A 443 -18.58 -8.59 1.52
N ASN A 444 -17.92 -7.45 1.49
CA ASN A 444 -16.99 -7.01 2.51
C ASN A 444 -17.65 -5.88 3.29
N ASP A 445 -18.43 -6.26 4.30
CA ASP A 445 -19.13 -5.34 5.19
C ASP A 445 -18.17 -4.86 6.30
N THR A 446 -17.89 -3.57 6.35
CA THR A 446 -17.05 -2.94 7.38
C THR A 446 -17.85 -1.93 8.18
N GLY A 447 -17.44 -1.63 9.42
CA GLY A 447 -18.14 -0.65 10.24
C GLY A 447 -17.38 -0.27 11.50
N LYS A 448 -17.76 0.88 12.09
CA LYS A 448 -17.31 1.26 13.44
C LYS A 448 -18.12 0.53 14.49
N SER A 449 -17.45 0.05 15.52
CA SER A 449 -18.07 -0.51 16.71
C SER A 449 -17.16 -0.35 17.93
N GLU A 450 -17.62 -0.79 19.09
CA GLU A 450 -16.82 -0.86 20.32
C GLU A 450 -15.76 -1.99 20.24
N LYS A 451 -15.83 -2.86 19.22
CA LYS A 451 -14.76 -3.81 18.89
C LYS A 451 -13.71 -3.09 18.07
N LEU A 452 -12.69 -2.58 18.74
CA LEU A 452 -11.56 -1.92 18.13
C LEU A 452 -10.27 -2.20 18.90
N ILE A 453 -9.14 -2.02 18.24
CA ILE A 453 -7.81 -2.15 18.83
C ILE A 453 -6.95 -0.95 18.47
N ASP A 454 -6.01 -0.61 19.36
CA ASP A 454 -4.84 0.20 19.05
C ASP A 454 -3.65 -0.77 18.88
N THR A 455 -3.16 -0.92 17.65
CA THR A 455 -2.07 -1.88 17.36
C THR A 455 -0.74 -1.51 18.03
N ALA A 456 -0.61 -0.30 18.59
CA ALA A 456 0.57 0.11 19.33
C ALA A 456 0.71 -0.55 20.72
N VAL A 457 -0.36 -1.16 21.23
CA VAL A 457 -0.41 -1.67 22.61
C VAL A 457 0.47 -2.91 22.78
N ARG A 458 0.46 -3.81 21.78
CA ARG A 458 1.24 -5.06 21.76
C ARG A 458 1.73 -5.33 20.35
N PHE A 459 3.03 -5.20 20.15
CA PHE A 459 3.67 -5.52 18.88
C PHE A 459 5.04 -6.12 19.10
N LYS A 460 5.49 -6.92 18.14
CA LYS A 460 6.81 -7.53 18.12
C LYS A 460 7.44 -7.34 16.75
N VAL A 461 8.66 -6.80 16.70
CA VAL A 461 9.46 -6.83 15.46
C VAL A 461 9.93 -8.27 15.27
N VAL A 462 9.52 -8.89 14.15
CA VAL A 462 9.83 -10.29 13.83
C VAL A 462 10.79 -10.42 12.65
N SER A 463 11.00 -9.35 11.88
CA SER A 463 12.04 -9.31 10.84
C SER A 463 12.46 -7.86 10.55
N ALA A 464 13.78 -7.64 10.46
CA ALA A 464 14.40 -6.42 9.97
C ALA A 464 15.79 -6.74 9.37
N GLU A 465 15.82 -7.46 8.24
CA GLU A 465 17.04 -8.06 7.68
C GLU A 465 18.22 -7.08 7.50
N TYR A 466 17.95 -5.80 7.25
CA TYR A 466 18.97 -4.77 7.06
C TYR A 466 19.78 -4.44 8.32
N MET A 467 19.31 -4.81 9.52
CA MET A 467 20.03 -4.61 10.78
C MET A 467 21.17 -5.63 10.98
N GLY A 468 21.22 -6.67 10.15
CA GLY A 468 22.15 -7.80 10.34
C GLY A 468 21.64 -8.82 11.37
N GLY A 469 22.34 -9.95 11.47
CA GLY A 469 21.94 -11.05 12.34
C GLY A 469 22.11 -10.72 13.82
N GLY A 470 21.03 -10.80 14.60
CA GLY A 470 21.06 -10.78 16.08
C GLY A 470 20.32 -9.62 16.76
N GLU A 471 19.93 -8.55 16.05
CA GLU A 471 19.18 -7.44 16.67
C GLU A 471 17.67 -7.71 16.82
N VAL A 472 17.14 -8.53 15.91
CA VAL A 472 15.75 -8.98 15.88
C VAL A 472 15.72 -10.50 16.00
N GLU A 473 14.99 -10.99 17.00
CA GLU A 473 14.77 -12.41 17.21
C GLU A 473 13.56 -12.87 16.41
N GLU A 474 13.80 -13.65 15.35
CA GLU A 474 12.73 -14.28 14.59
C GLU A 474 12.07 -15.40 15.42
N PRO A 475 10.74 -15.40 15.59
CA PRO A 475 10.07 -16.49 16.27
C PRO A 475 10.06 -17.77 15.40
N ALA A 476 10.13 -18.94 16.04
CA ALA A 476 10.22 -20.23 15.35
C ALA A 476 9.04 -20.49 14.39
N TRP A 477 7.83 -20.06 14.77
CA TRP A 477 6.65 -20.18 13.90
C TRP A 477 6.75 -19.38 12.61
N LEU A 478 7.57 -18.33 12.54
CA LEU A 478 7.73 -17.55 11.31
C LEU A 478 8.39 -18.38 10.21
N ASN A 479 9.18 -19.37 10.59
CA ASN A 479 9.87 -20.31 9.70
C ASN A 479 9.04 -21.59 9.41
N TYR A 480 7.80 -21.66 9.89
CA TYR A 480 6.86 -22.70 9.50
C TYR A 480 6.22 -22.37 8.14
N LEU A 481 6.81 -22.93 7.08
CA LEU A 481 6.47 -22.68 5.69
C LEU A 481 5.49 -23.74 5.13
N ARG A 482 4.46 -24.08 5.90
CA ARG A 482 3.39 -25.03 5.56
C ARG A 482 2.00 -24.41 5.82
N HIS A 483 0.94 -25.19 5.72
CA HIS A 483 -0.43 -24.69 5.91
C HIS A 483 -0.75 -24.43 7.39
N TRP A 484 -1.38 -23.29 7.66
CA TRP A 484 -1.86 -22.85 8.97
C TRP A 484 -3.31 -23.30 9.25
N GLY A 485 -3.93 -23.97 8.28
CA GLY A 485 -5.23 -24.61 8.39
C GLY A 485 -5.26 -25.89 7.55
N PRO A 486 -6.24 -26.78 7.77
CA PRO A 486 -6.44 -27.94 6.92
C PRO A 486 -6.89 -27.51 5.53
N LYS A 487 -6.71 -28.42 4.56
CA LYS A 487 -7.43 -28.35 3.29
C LYS A 487 -8.91 -28.60 3.55
N ILE A 488 -9.77 -27.65 3.19
CA ILE A 488 -11.22 -27.78 3.35
C ILE A 488 -11.86 -27.86 1.97
N ASP A 489 -12.20 -29.07 1.52
CA ASP A 489 -13.06 -29.24 0.35
C ASP A 489 -14.52 -29.13 0.83
N TYR A 490 -15.18 -28.01 0.51
CA TYR A 490 -16.57 -27.79 0.92
C TYR A 490 -17.58 -28.66 0.18
N GLY A 491 -17.15 -29.52 -0.75
CA GLY A 491 -18.06 -30.19 -1.67
C GLY A 491 -18.92 -29.12 -2.35
N HIS A 492 -18.28 -28.22 -3.10
CA HIS A 492 -18.85 -26.89 -3.41
C HIS A 492 -20.26 -26.97 -4.01
N GLU A 493 -20.55 -28.05 -4.75
CA GLU A 493 -21.87 -28.34 -5.29
C GLU A 493 -22.95 -28.53 -4.21
N ASP A 494 -22.64 -29.14 -3.08
CA ASP A 494 -23.54 -29.34 -1.94
C ASP A 494 -23.87 -28.03 -1.23
N GLU A 495 -22.86 -27.19 -0.96
CA GLU A 495 -23.06 -25.86 -0.37
C GLU A 495 -23.82 -24.94 -1.33
N ILE A 496 -23.42 -24.89 -2.61
CA ILE A 496 -24.14 -24.14 -3.65
C ILE A 496 -25.59 -24.62 -3.75
N ARG A 497 -25.84 -25.93 -3.76
CA ARG A 497 -27.21 -26.49 -3.74
C ARG A 497 -27.96 -26.14 -2.47
N GLY A 498 -27.29 -26.12 -1.32
CA GLY A 498 -27.87 -25.70 -0.04
C GLY A 498 -28.37 -24.26 -0.11
N VAL A 499 -27.55 -23.37 -0.66
CA VAL A 499 -27.89 -21.96 -0.86
C VAL A 499 -28.96 -21.79 -1.95
N GLU A 500 -28.96 -22.62 -3.00
CA GLU A 500 -30.03 -22.61 -4.02
C GLU A 500 -31.40 -23.05 -3.48
N LYS A 501 -31.45 -23.94 -2.48
CA LYS A 501 -32.71 -24.41 -1.87
C LYS A 501 -33.47 -23.29 -1.15
N ILE A 502 -32.76 -22.30 -0.62
CA ILE A 502 -33.37 -21.15 0.06
C ILE A 502 -33.74 -20.00 -0.90
N MET A 503 -33.43 -20.12 -2.19
CA MET A 503 -33.79 -19.13 -3.21
C MET A 503 -35.09 -19.48 -3.92
N VAL A 504 -35.95 -18.47 -4.08
CA VAL A 504 -37.23 -18.59 -4.81
C VAL A 504 -37.08 -18.05 -6.23
N GLY A 505 -37.23 -18.94 -7.23
CA GLY A 505 -37.24 -18.61 -8.67
C GLY A 505 -35.93 -18.88 -9.41
N GLU A 506 -36.03 -19.48 -10.61
CA GLU A 506 -34.88 -19.91 -11.41
C GLU A 506 -34.01 -18.74 -11.90
N SER A 507 -34.61 -17.57 -12.11
CA SER A 507 -33.85 -16.37 -12.47
C SER A 507 -32.84 -15.97 -11.40
N LEU A 508 -33.20 -16.07 -10.12
CA LEU A 508 -32.32 -15.72 -9.01
C LEU A 508 -31.20 -16.75 -8.85
N LYS A 509 -31.51 -18.05 -9.01
CA LYS A 509 -30.52 -19.13 -9.02
C LYS A 509 -29.50 -18.97 -10.15
N ASN A 510 -29.95 -18.59 -11.35
CA ASN A 510 -29.05 -18.34 -12.47
C ASN A 510 -28.13 -17.12 -12.22
N VAL A 511 -28.65 -16.05 -11.61
CA VAL A 511 -27.82 -14.90 -11.19
C VAL A 511 -26.79 -15.33 -10.15
N PHE A 512 -27.19 -16.14 -9.17
CA PHE A 512 -26.28 -16.68 -8.15
C PHE A 512 -25.18 -17.58 -8.74
N ARG A 513 -25.53 -18.54 -9.59
CA ARG A 513 -24.56 -19.41 -10.29
C ARG A 513 -23.57 -18.60 -11.12
N SER A 514 -24.06 -17.57 -11.82
CA SER A 514 -23.22 -16.64 -12.58
C SER A 514 -22.28 -15.85 -11.67
N ALA A 515 -22.78 -15.35 -10.54
CA ALA A 515 -21.99 -14.64 -9.54
C ALA A 515 -20.85 -15.49 -8.98
N ILE A 516 -21.17 -16.72 -8.58
CA ILE A 516 -20.23 -17.65 -7.96
C ILE A 516 -19.16 -18.06 -8.97
N LYS A 517 -19.53 -18.40 -10.21
CA LYS A 517 -18.54 -18.74 -11.25
C LYS A 517 -17.51 -17.65 -11.51
N GLY A 518 -17.80 -16.40 -11.15
CA GLY A 518 -16.88 -15.27 -11.25
C GLY A 518 -16.01 -15.03 -10.01
N LEU A 519 -16.15 -15.81 -8.94
CA LEU A 519 -15.37 -15.67 -7.71
C LEU A 519 -13.99 -16.33 -7.85
N PRO A 520 -12.96 -15.79 -7.17
CA PRO A 520 -11.64 -16.42 -7.13
C PRO A 520 -11.69 -17.84 -6.53
N ASN A 521 -10.88 -18.77 -7.04
CA ASN A 521 -10.81 -20.15 -6.55
C ASN A 521 -10.50 -20.23 -5.05
N GLU A 522 -9.79 -19.24 -4.52
CA GLU A 522 -9.44 -19.10 -3.11
C GLU A 522 -10.68 -19.02 -2.20
N VAL A 523 -11.77 -18.42 -2.67
CA VAL A 523 -13.05 -18.33 -1.93
C VAL A 523 -13.66 -19.71 -1.74
N PHE A 524 -13.35 -20.63 -2.64
CA PHE A 524 -13.92 -21.94 -2.64
C PHE A 524 -13.17 -22.96 -1.79
N GLY A 525 -12.00 -22.62 -1.23
CA GLY A 525 -11.30 -23.50 -0.29
C GLY A 525 -10.62 -24.69 -0.98
N GLU A 526 -9.43 -24.47 -1.55
CA GLU A 526 -8.64 -25.57 -2.12
C GLU A 526 -7.45 -25.99 -1.25
N GLU A 527 -6.89 -25.07 -0.44
CA GLU A 527 -5.78 -25.32 0.49
C GLU A 527 -5.87 -24.36 1.69
N GLY A 528 -5.33 -24.74 2.85
CA GLY A 528 -5.29 -23.86 4.03
C GLY A 528 -4.36 -22.65 3.82
N PRO A 529 -4.53 -21.56 4.59
CA PRO A 529 -3.66 -20.39 4.47
C PRO A 529 -2.20 -20.73 4.76
N THR A 530 -1.30 -19.89 4.27
CA THR A 530 0.14 -19.99 4.51
C THR A 530 0.63 -18.80 5.31
N GLY A 531 1.73 -18.99 6.06
CA GLY A 531 2.31 -17.95 6.90
C GLY A 531 2.94 -16.79 6.12
N PRO A 532 3.31 -15.69 6.81
CA PRO A 532 3.77 -14.45 6.18
C PRO A 532 4.93 -14.60 5.20
N LYS A 533 5.94 -15.44 5.51
CA LYS A 533 7.13 -15.66 4.65
C LYS A 533 6.83 -16.27 3.28
N LEU A 534 5.66 -16.90 3.10
CA LEU A 534 5.23 -17.46 1.81
C LEU A 534 4.47 -16.46 0.93
N LYS A 535 4.16 -15.27 1.46
CA LYS A 535 3.49 -14.21 0.70
C LYS A 535 4.52 -13.48 -0.17
N ARG A 536 4.17 -13.19 -1.43
CA ARG A 536 5.12 -12.61 -2.42
C ARG A 536 5.67 -11.25 -1.96
N ASN A 537 4.84 -10.47 -1.27
CA ASN A 537 5.19 -9.19 -0.69
C ASN A 537 6.10 -9.30 0.55
N TRP A 538 6.45 -10.49 1.05
CA TRP A 538 7.44 -10.60 2.12
C TRP A 538 8.77 -9.99 1.68
N LEU A 539 9.33 -10.46 0.56
CA LEU A 539 10.54 -9.88 -0.04
C LEU A 539 10.24 -8.83 -1.12
N GLY A 540 9.03 -8.88 -1.70
CA GLY A 540 8.57 -7.97 -2.75
C GLY A 540 8.03 -6.63 -2.22
N ASP A 541 7.57 -5.81 -3.17
CA ASP A 541 6.72 -4.66 -2.87
C ASP A 541 5.27 -5.13 -2.64
N GLU A 542 4.42 -4.26 -2.08
CA GLU A 542 2.98 -4.50 -2.07
C GLU A 542 2.38 -4.30 -3.47
N ASP A 543 1.47 -5.20 -3.87
CA ASP A 543 0.84 -5.26 -5.20
C ASP A 543 -0.63 -4.82 -5.21
#